data_AF-A0A970WCY4-F1
#
_entry.id   AF-A0A970WCY4-F1
#
_cell.length_a   1.000
_cell.length_b   1.000
_cell.length_c   1.000
_cell.angle_alpha   90.00
_cell.angle_beta   90.00
_cell.angle_gamma   90.00
#
_symmetry.space_group_name_H-M   'P 1'
#
loop_
_entity.id
_entity.type
_entity.pdbx_description
1 polymer ?
#
loop_
_entity_poly.entity_id
_entity_poly.type
_entity_poly.pdbx_seq_one_letter_code
_entity_poly.pdbx_strand_id
1 'polypeptide(L)'
;MPIPFEPQRTIAGSRTCGAAALTMVYRSLGVECEQPAVWHRVAEEIRDGVCATRTHRLTLDASRQGLAAVTLQAERPAELLAQVSKTGARVVLNHRLQRGSHLGHYSVLLRFDGREIEIHDPHGGPNRVLPWEEFAELWCPKPGPSEIVGGVLVAIGTRPSIAGTCDHCGQQIPADWSCGRCGQPVPTGPAGVVTCVAPGCPERFWRRLFCPHCDWAKS
;
A
#
# COMPACT_ATOMS: atom_id res chain seq x y z
N MET A 1 -9.91 9.13 -13.31
CA MET A 1 -9.63 8.25 -14.47
C MET A 1 -9.63 6.79 -14.01
N PRO A 2 -9.96 5.81 -14.87
CA PRO A 2 -9.70 4.40 -14.57
C PRO A 2 -8.21 4.17 -14.31
N ILE A 3 -7.87 3.13 -13.56
CA ILE A 3 -6.47 2.75 -13.35
C ILE A 3 -6.03 1.97 -14.61
N PRO A 4 -5.01 2.43 -15.36
CA PRO A 4 -4.52 1.68 -16.50
C PRO A 4 -3.75 0.45 -16.03
N PHE A 5 -3.69 -0.59 -16.87
CA PHE A 5 -2.82 -1.73 -16.65
C PHE A 5 -1.41 -1.48 -17.21
N GLU A 6 -0.37 -1.85 -16.46
CA GLU A 6 1.03 -1.90 -16.91
C GLU A 6 1.64 -3.22 -16.39
N PRO A 7 2.09 -4.13 -17.27
CA PRO A 7 2.80 -5.33 -16.86
C PRO A 7 4.19 -4.99 -16.30
N GLN A 8 4.71 -5.79 -15.38
CA GLN A 8 6.07 -5.58 -14.89
C GLN A 8 7.11 -5.89 -15.99
N ARG A 9 8.09 -5.00 -16.18
CA ARG A 9 9.26 -5.26 -17.03
C ARG A 9 10.42 -5.85 -16.23
N THR A 10 11.26 -6.63 -16.88
CA THR A 10 12.55 -7.03 -16.27
C THR A 10 13.56 -5.90 -16.49
N ILE A 11 14.08 -5.33 -15.41
CA ILE A 11 15.13 -4.30 -15.45
C ILE A 11 16.34 -4.82 -14.68
N ALA A 12 17.47 -4.99 -15.36
CA ALA A 12 18.70 -5.56 -14.77
C ALA A 12 18.43 -6.88 -14.01
N GLY A 13 17.60 -7.77 -14.58
CA GLY A 13 17.23 -9.06 -13.97
C GLY A 13 16.31 -8.97 -12.73
N SER A 14 15.87 -7.77 -12.32
CA SER A 14 15.11 -7.57 -11.09
C SER A 14 13.59 -7.61 -11.28
N ARG A 15 12.86 -7.98 -10.22
CA ARG A 15 11.39 -7.96 -10.16
C ARG A 15 10.89 -6.53 -9.90
N THR A 16 10.18 -5.94 -10.86
CA THR A 16 9.78 -4.51 -10.82
C THR A 16 8.29 -4.29 -10.50
N CYS A 17 7.61 -5.27 -9.88
CA CYS A 17 6.16 -5.19 -9.61
C CYS A 17 5.76 -3.94 -8.80
N GLY A 18 6.59 -3.49 -7.85
CA GLY A 18 6.35 -2.24 -7.12
C GLY A 18 6.36 -1.00 -8.04
N ALA A 19 7.29 -0.94 -8.99
CA ALA A 19 7.36 0.15 -9.97
C ALA A 19 6.20 0.10 -10.98
N ALA A 20 5.78 -1.11 -11.40
CA ALA A 20 4.59 -1.27 -12.24
C ALA A 20 3.33 -0.75 -11.52
N ALA A 21 3.15 -1.17 -10.26
CA ALA A 21 2.02 -0.76 -9.45
C ALA A 21 1.95 0.77 -9.28
N LEU A 22 3.08 1.40 -8.95
CA LEU A 22 3.13 2.87 -8.88
C LEU A 22 2.87 3.55 -10.22
N THR A 23 3.38 3.01 -11.33
CA THR A 23 3.12 3.58 -12.66
C THR A 23 1.63 3.59 -12.98
N MET A 24 0.93 2.49 -12.70
CA MET A 24 -0.54 2.39 -12.86
C MET A 24 -1.26 3.43 -11.97
N VAL A 25 -0.89 3.50 -10.69
CA VAL A 25 -1.49 4.44 -9.74
C VAL A 25 -1.26 5.90 -10.14
N TYR A 26 -0.02 6.28 -10.44
CA TYR A 26 0.38 7.64 -10.83
C TYR A 26 -0.37 8.12 -12.07
N ARG A 27 -0.40 7.30 -13.14
CA ARG A 27 -1.16 7.65 -14.36
C ARG A 27 -2.65 7.82 -14.08
N SER A 28 -3.24 7.00 -13.22
CA SER A 28 -4.65 7.15 -12.83
C SER A 28 -4.96 8.45 -12.07
N LEU A 29 -3.94 9.06 -11.49
CA LEU A 29 -3.97 10.32 -10.73
C LEU A 29 -3.43 11.51 -11.53
N GLY A 30 -3.11 11.32 -12.83
CA GLY A 30 -2.61 12.38 -13.71
C GLY A 30 -1.12 12.70 -13.57
N VAL A 31 -0.35 11.82 -12.94
CA VAL A 31 1.12 11.92 -12.86
C VAL A 31 1.74 11.04 -13.96
N GLU A 32 2.29 11.69 -14.97
CA GLU A 32 3.01 11.02 -16.05
C GLU A 32 4.32 10.41 -15.55
N CYS A 33 4.54 9.14 -15.89
CA CYS A 33 5.77 8.44 -15.55
C CYS A 33 5.99 7.19 -16.41
N GLU A 34 7.24 6.74 -16.41
CA GLU A 34 7.65 5.47 -17.01
C GLU A 34 8.18 4.52 -15.93
N GLN A 35 7.92 3.23 -16.12
CA GLN A 35 8.29 2.21 -15.15
C GLN A 35 9.80 2.19 -14.82
N PRO A 36 10.75 2.36 -15.78
CA PRO A 36 12.17 2.43 -15.45
C PRO A 36 12.53 3.62 -14.56
N ALA A 37 11.95 4.80 -14.83
CA ALA A 37 12.17 5.99 -14.02
C ALA A 37 11.64 5.81 -12.60
N VAL A 38 10.48 5.18 -12.44
CA VAL A 38 9.94 4.83 -11.12
C VAL A 38 10.87 3.84 -10.41
N TRP A 39 11.29 2.77 -11.10
CA TRP A 39 12.19 1.75 -10.56
C TRP A 39 13.47 2.37 -9.99
N HIS A 40 14.13 3.27 -10.72
CA HIS A 40 15.34 3.95 -10.26
C HIS A 40 15.16 4.75 -8.95
N ARG A 41 13.95 5.23 -8.64
CA ARG A 41 13.69 5.98 -7.40
C ARG A 41 13.35 5.08 -6.21
N VAL A 42 12.67 3.96 -6.47
CA VAL A 42 12.11 3.10 -5.42
C VAL A 42 12.94 1.87 -5.12
N ALA A 43 13.72 1.38 -6.09
CA ALA A 43 14.61 0.25 -5.88
C ALA A 43 15.74 0.60 -4.92
N GLU A 44 16.11 -0.38 -4.11
CA GLU A 44 17.30 -0.34 -3.27
C GLU A 44 17.99 -1.70 -3.33
N GLU A 45 19.31 -1.69 -3.16
CA GLU A 45 20.08 -2.90 -3.01
C GLU A 45 19.75 -3.53 -1.65
N ILE A 46 19.20 -4.75 -1.67
CA ILE A 46 18.82 -5.48 -0.46
C ILE A 46 19.88 -6.50 -0.04
N ARG A 47 20.70 -6.96 -1.00
CA ARG A 47 21.84 -7.89 -0.88
C ARG A 47 22.73 -7.68 -2.11
N ASP A 48 24.01 -8.05 -2.03
CA ASP A 48 25.01 -7.88 -3.10
C ASP A 48 24.45 -8.10 -4.51
N GLY A 49 24.27 -7.02 -5.25
CA GLY A 49 23.78 -7.01 -6.64
C GLY A 49 22.27 -7.29 -6.83
N VAL A 50 21.52 -7.51 -5.76
CA VAL A 50 20.07 -7.74 -5.78
C VAL A 50 19.33 -6.47 -5.38
N CYS A 51 18.63 -5.87 -6.35
CA CYS A 51 17.75 -4.74 -6.12
C CYS A 51 16.29 -5.19 -5.95
N ALA A 52 15.62 -4.63 -4.95
CA ALA A 52 14.19 -4.85 -4.72
C ALA A 52 13.54 -3.56 -4.22
N THR A 53 12.21 -3.58 -4.11
CA THR A 53 11.45 -2.44 -3.58
C THR A 53 10.72 -2.83 -2.30
N ARG A 54 11.01 -2.11 -1.21
CA ARG A 54 10.25 -2.22 0.05
C ARG A 54 9.04 -1.30 0.06
N THR A 55 7.98 -1.70 0.76
CA THR A 55 6.68 -1.00 0.75
C THR A 55 6.78 0.47 1.15
N HIS A 56 7.58 0.80 2.17
CA HIS A 56 7.74 2.19 2.62
C HIS A 56 8.32 3.11 1.52
N ARG A 57 9.15 2.58 0.61
CA ARG A 57 9.71 3.32 -0.53
C ARG A 57 8.65 3.75 -1.53
N LEU A 58 7.57 2.96 -1.69
CA LEU A 58 6.44 3.32 -2.56
C LEU A 58 5.73 4.55 -2.01
N THR A 59 5.53 4.58 -0.69
CA THR A 59 4.91 5.72 0.00
C THR A 59 5.80 6.95 -0.10
N LEU A 60 7.10 6.80 0.16
CA LEU A 60 8.06 7.90 0.05
C LEU A 60 8.10 8.49 -1.36
N ASP A 61 8.13 7.66 -2.40
CA ASP A 61 8.11 8.15 -3.78
C ASP A 61 6.81 8.89 -4.09
N ALA A 62 5.65 8.34 -3.68
CA ALA A 62 4.36 8.98 -3.89
C ALA A 62 4.30 10.37 -3.22
N SER A 63 4.78 10.49 -1.99
CA SER A 63 4.89 11.79 -1.30
C SER A 63 5.82 12.76 -2.03
N ARG A 64 6.94 12.29 -2.59
CA ARG A 64 7.84 13.11 -3.41
C ARG A 64 7.24 13.55 -4.74
N GLN A 65 6.28 12.80 -5.27
CA GLN A 65 5.48 13.21 -6.43
C GLN A 65 4.34 14.20 -6.05
N GLY A 66 4.30 14.69 -4.81
CA GLY A 66 3.28 15.64 -4.35
C GLY A 66 1.92 14.99 -4.06
N LEU A 67 1.86 13.66 -3.95
CA LEU A 67 0.64 12.93 -3.60
C LEU A 67 0.56 12.66 -2.10
N ALA A 68 -0.65 12.58 -1.56
CA ALA A 68 -0.88 12.03 -0.23
C ALA A 68 -0.68 10.52 -0.28
N ALA A 69 0.11 9.97 0.64
CA ALA A 69 0.35 8.53 0.68
C ALA A 69 0.60 8.04 2.10
N VAL A 70 0.13 6.83 2.40
CA VAL A 70 0.35 6.17 3.70
C VAL A 70 0.50 4.66 3.51
N THR A 71 1.39 4.04 4.29
CA THR A 71 1.49 2.58 4.42
C THR A 71 0.84 2.12 5.71
N LEU A 72 -0.05 1.14 5.61
CA LEU A 72 -0.81 0.57 6.72
C LEU A 72 -0.65 -0.94 6.79
N GLN A 73 -0.69 -1.48 8.00
CA GLN A 73 -1.02 -2.89 8.25
C GLN A 73 -2.45 -2.98 8.76
N ALA A 74 -3.28 -3.81 8.14
CA ALA A 74 -4.64 -4.06 8.55
C ALA A 74 -4.72 -4.76 9.92
N GLU A 75 -5.64 -4.31 10.76
CA GLU A 75 -6.15 -5.09 11.91
C GLU A 75 -7.44 -5.81 11.50
N ARG A 76 -8.29 -5.12 10.73
CA ARG A 76 -9.58 -5.59 10.21
C ARG A 76 -9.56 -5.49 8.68
N PRO A 77 -9.04 -6.50 7.96
CA PRO A 77 -8.65 -6.34 6.55
C PRO A 77 -9.82 -6.04 5.61
N ALA A 78 -10.95 -6.72 5.75
CA ALA A 78 -12.11 -6.49 4.88
C ALA A 78 -12.69 -5.09 5.10
N GLU A 79 -12.81 -4.66 6.35
CA GLU A 79 -13.33 -3.34 6.72
C GLU A 79 -12.38 -2.23 6.26
N LEU A 80 -11.06 -2.41 6.38
CA LEU A 80 -10.09 -1.47 5.85
C LEU A 80 -10.19 -1.34 4.32
N LEU A 81 -10.28 -2.44 3.58
CA LEU A 81 -10.42 -2.39 2.12
C LEU A 81 -11.74 -1.75 1.70
N ALA A 82 -12.84 -2.09 2.37
CA ALA A 82 -14.14 -1.48 2.13
C ALA A 82 -14.13 0.03 2.43
N GLN A 83 -13.44 0.44 3.49
CA GLN A 83 -13.27 1.86 3.85
C GLN A 83 -12.45 2.59 2.80
N VAL A 84 -11.27 2.08 2.45
CA VAL A 84 -10.37 2.76 1.50
C VAL A 84 -11.01 2.87 0.12
N SER A 85 -11.80 1.87 -0.31
CA SER A 85 -12.54 1.91 -1.58
C SER A 85 -13.53 3.09 -1.69
N LYS A 86 -14.00 3.63 -0.55
CA LYS A 86 -14.91 4.79 -0.50
C LYS A 86 -14.19 6.14 -0.56
N THR A 87 -12.87 6.17 -0.32
CA THR A 87 -12.11 7.43 -0.19
C THR A 87 -11.71 8.06 -1.53
N GLY A 88 -11.74 7.26 -2.60
CA GLY A 88 -11.15 7.59 -3.90
C GLY A 88 -9.63 7.43 -3.96
N ALA A 89 -8.99 6.97 -2.87
CA ALA A 89 -7.58 6.59 -2.90
C ALA A 89 -7.35 5.36 -3.78
N ARG A 90 -6.14 5.28 -4.35
CA ARG A 90 -5.63 4.11 -5.06
C ARG A 90 -4.83 3.27 -4.09
N VAL A 91 -4.97 1.95 -4.18
CA VAL A 91 -4.35 1.04 -3.22
C VAL A 91 -3.40 0.09 -3.92
N VAL A 92 -2.16 0.05 -3.44
CA VAL A 92 -1.19 -1.00 -3.77
C VAL A 92 -1.18 -2.01 -2.61
N LEU A 93 -1.38 -3.28 -2.92
CA LEU A 93 -1.44 -4.37 -1.95
C LEU A 93 -0.11 -5.13 -1.96
N ASN A 94 0.47 -5.37 -0.79
CA ASN A 94 1.65 -6.23 -0.65
C ASN A 94 1.22 -7.62 -0.17
N HIS A 95 1.32 -8.63 -1.04
CA HIS A 95 0.87 -9.99 -0.78
C HIS A 95 1.88 -11.01 -1.31
N ARG A 96 1.67 -12.31 -1.05
CA ARG A 96 2.50 -13.38 -1.60
C ARG A 96 2.25 -13.53 -3.09
N LEU A 97 3.27 -13.84 -3.87
CA LEU A 97 3.17 -14.01 -5.32
C LEU A 97 2.11 -15.05 -5.72
N GLN A 98 2.08 -16.18 -5.02
CA GLN A 98 1.13 -17.27 -5.24
C GLN A 98 0.99 -18.13 -3.99
N ARG A 99 -0.03 -19.00 -3.97
CA ARG A 99 -0.22 -19.99 -2.90
C ARG A 99 1.05 -20.83 -2.76
N GLY A 100 1.60 -20.87 -1.56
CA GLY A 100 2.80 -21.63 -1.24
C GLY A 100 4.14 -20.87 -1.36
N SER A 101 4.18 -19.73 -2.05
CA SER A 101 5.41 -18.93 -2.19
C SER A 101 5.73 -18.15 -0.90
N HIS A 102 7.02 -17.89 -0.66
CA HIS A 102 7.51 -16.95 0.35
C HIS A 102 7.81 -15.56 -0.23
N LEU A 103 7.76 -15.45 -1.56
CA LEU A 103 8.09 -14.23 -2.28
C LEU A 103 6.94 -13.22 -2.19
N GLY A 104 7.29 -11.97 -1.91
CA GLY A 104 6.39 -10.84 -1.91
C GLY A 104 6.13 -10.34 -3.32
N HIS A 105 4.97 -9.72 -3.48
CA HIS A 105 4.47 -9.19 -4.73
C HIS A 105 3.58 -7.98 -4.47
N TYR A 106 3.43 -7.13 -5.48
CA TYR A 106 2.54 -5.97 -5.43
C TYR A 106 1.49 -6.07 -6.54
N SER A 107 0.24 -5.79 -6.17
CA SER A 107 -0.89 -5.60 -7.09
C SER A 107 -1.62 -4.30 -6.77
N VAL A 108 -2.46 -3.82 -7.70
CA VAL A 108 -3.26 -2.61 -7.51
C VAL A 108 -4.73 -2.99 -7.39
N LEU A 109 -5.37 -2.55 -6.31
CA LEU A 109 -6.79 -2.73 -6.07
C LEU A 109 -7.61 -1.88 -7.05
N LEU A 110 -8.58 -2.50 -7.71
CA LEU A 110 -9.59 -1.82 -8.52
C LEU A 110 -10.92 -1.73 -7.77
N ARG A 111 -11.35 -2.83 -7.16
CA ARG A 111 -12.66 -2.96 -6.49
C ARG A 111 -12.59 -3.98 -5.36
N PHE A 112 -13.37 -3.74 -4.32
CA PHE A 112 -13.68 -4.71 -3.27
C PHE A 112 -15.14 -4.54 -2.83
N ASP A 113 -15.88 -5.64 -2.77
CA ASP A 113 -17.31 -5.62 -2.38
C ASP A 113 -17.62 -6.46 -1.12
N GLY A 114 -16.59 -6.96 -0.44
CA GLY A 114 -16.73 -7.84 0.72
C GLY A 114 -16.75 -9.33 0.38
N ARG A 115 -16.95 -9.71 -0.88
CA ARG A 115 -16.94 -11.10 -1.34
C ARG A 115 -15.81 -11.37 -2.32
N GLU A 116 -15.57 -10.42 -3.21
CA GLU A 116 -14.56 -10.50 -4.24
C GLU A 116 -13.64 -9.28 -4.21
N ILE A 117 -12.43 -9.50 -4.66
CA ILE A 117 -11.44 -8.46 -4.90
C ILE A 117 -11.07 -8.47 -6.38
N GLU A 118 -11.02 -7.29 -6.98
CA GLU A 118 -10.56 -7.09 -8.35
C GLU A 118 -9.25 -6.32 -8.34
N ILE A 119 -8.22 -6.87 -9.00
CA ILE A 119 -6.88 -6.31 -9.01
C ILE A 119 -6.27 -6.22 -10.42
N HIS A 120 -5.41 -5.24 -10.61
CA HIS A 120 -4.35 -5.30 -11.61
C HIS A 120 -3.12 -5.96 -11.00
N ASP A 121 -2.70 -7.08 -11.59
CA ASP A 121 -1.52 -7.82 -11.17
C ASP A 121 -0.42 -7.65 -12.24
N PRO A 122 0.67 -6.91 -11.96
CA PRO A 122 1.76 -6.72 -12.92
C PRO A 122 2.37 -8.02 -13.47
N HIS A 123 2.26 -9.12 -12.74
CA HIS A 123 2.72 -10.44 -13.15
C HIS A 123 1.60 -11.29 -13.76
N GLY A 124 0.41 -11.27 -13.13
CA GLY A 124 -0.72 -12.13 -13.48
C GLY A 124 -1.70 -11.56 -14.52
N GLY A 125 -1.61 -10.29 -14.87
CA GLY A 125 -2.48 -9.62 -15.86
C GLY A 125 -3.49 -8.63 -15.27
N PRO A 126 -4.25 -7.95 -16.15
CA PRO A 126 -5.27 -6.98 -15.75
C PRO A 126 -6.55 -7.64 -15.20
N ASN A 127 -7.37 -6.84 -14.51
CA ASN A 127 -8.73 -7.17 -14.06
C ASN A 127 -8.93 -8.58 -13.48
N ARG A 128 -7.98 -9.05 -12.66
CA ARG A 128 -8.10 -10.36 -12.01
C ARG A 128 -9.12 -10.25 -10.90
N VAL A 129 -10.18 -11.06 -10.98
CA VAL A 129 -11.17 -11.21 -9.91
C VAL A 129 -10.84 -12.45 -9.12
N LEU A 130 -10.80 -12.33 -7.79
CA LEU A 130 -10.54 -13.42 -6.86
C LEU A 130 -11.61 -13.42 -5.76
N PRO A 131 -12.03 -14.60 -5.26
CA PRO A 131 -12.72 -14.69 -3.98
C PRO A 131 -11.88 -14.03 -2.87
N TRP A 132 -12.53 -13.28 -2.00
CA TRP A 132 -11.85 -12.57 -0.90
C TRP A 132 -11.04 -13.53 -0.03
N GLU A 133 -11.57 -14.71 0.29
CA GLU A 133 -10.89 -15.71 1.12
C GLU A 133 -9.57 -16.18 0.49
N GLU A 134 -9.55 -16.37 -0.84
CA GLU A 134 -8.33 -16.75 -1.56
C GLU A 134 -7.28 -15.64 -1.49
N PHE A 135 -7.69 -14.38 -1.70
CA PHE A 135 -6.76 -13.27 -1.59
C PHE A 135 -6.29 -13.04 -0.14
N ALA A 136 -7.18 -13.16 0.83
CA ALA A 136 -6.83 -13.04 2.24
C ALA A 136 -5.77 -14.07 2.65
N GLU A 137 -5.84 -15.29 2.09
CA GLU A 137 -4.78 -16.28 2.26
C GLU A 137 -3.44 -15.77 1.71
N LEU A 138 -3.42 -15.24 0.49
CA LEU A 138 -2.21 -14.66 -0.13
C LEU A 138 -1.67 -13.45 0.65
N TRP A 139 -2.57 -12.70 1.30
CA TRP A 139 -2.23 -11.50 2.06
C TRP A 139 -1.72 -11.81 3.47
N CYS A 140 -1.80 -13.07 3.91
CA CYS A 140 -1.18 -13.57 5.12
C CYS A 140 0.25 -14.11 4.85
N PRO A 141 1.20 -13.93 5.79
CA PRO A 141 2.55 -14.47 5.64
C PRO A 141 2.52 -16.01 5.81
N LYS A 142 3.49 -16.70 5.21
CA LYS A 142 3.74 -18.12 5.54
C LYS A 142 4.60 -18.25 6.79
N PRO A 143 4.46 -19.37 7.54
CA PRO A 143 5.47 -19.76 8.52
C PRO A 143 6.86 -19.84 7.89
N GLY A 144 7.89 -19.32 8.58
CA GLY A 144 9.26 -19.23 8.07
C GLY A 144 9.60 -17.86 7.45
N PRO A 145 10.69 -17.75 6.67
CA PRO A 145 11.16 -16.47 6.13
C PRO A 145 10.27 -16.02 4.96
N SER A 146 9.19 -15.30 5.28
CA SER A 146 8.29 -14.66 4.31
C SER A 146 8.79 -13.23 4.00
N GLU A 147 8.79 -12.85 2.72
CA GLU A 147 9.12 -11.46 2.31
C GLU A 147 8.02 -10.45 2.71
N ILE A 148 6.82 -10.93 3.06
CA ILE A 148 5.73 -10.09 3.56
C ILE A 148 5.46 -10.34 5.03
N VAL A 149 5.02 -9.31 5.74
CA VAL A 149 4.50 -9.39 7.14
C VAL A 149 2.99 -9.59 7.20
N GLY A 150 2.31 -9.44 6.07
CA GLY A 150 0.87 -9.62 5.87
C GLY A 150 -0.02 -8.44 6.25
N GLY A 151 -1.15 -8.33 5.55
CA GLY A 151 -2.12 -7.25 5.74
C GLY A 151 -1.61 -5.86 5.37
N VAL A 152 -0.51 -5.75 4.63
CA VAL A 152 0.11 -4.46 4.30
C VAL A 152 -0.42 -3.89 2.98
N LEU A 153 -0.78 -2.61 2.99
CA LEU A 153 -1.14 -1.83 1.81
C LEU A 153 -0.48 -0.45 1.81
N VAL A 154 -0.43 0.16 0.63
CA VAL A 154 -0.13 1.58 0.43
C VAL A 154 -1.37 2.23 -0.18
N ALA A 155 -1.90 3.27 0.46
CA ALA A 155 -2.96 4.08 -0.10
C ALA A 155 -2.39 5.41 -0.61
N ILE A 156 -2.79 5.83 -1.81
CA ILE A 156 -2.25 7.01 -2.52
C ILE A 156 -3.40 7.82 -3.09
N GLY A 157 -3.37 9.15 -2.96
CA GLY A 157 -4.42 10.03 -3.47
C GLY A 157 -3.95 11.47 -3.59
N THR A 158 -4.76 12.31 -4.23
CA THR A 158 -4.45 13.74 -4.42
C THR A 158 -4.83 14.61 -3.23
N ARG A 159 -5.65 14.09 -2.31
CA ARG A 159 -6.13 14.82 -1.13
C ARG A 159 -5.31 14.43 0.11
N PRO A 160 -4.53 15.34 0.70
CA PRO A 160 -3.88 15.09 1.97
C PRO A 160 -4.91 14.85 3.08
N SER A 161 -4.49 14.18 4.15
CA SER A 161 -5.30 14.15 5.37
C SER A 161 -5.31 15.54 5.99
N ILE A 162 -6.45 15.91 6.56
CA ILE A 162 -6.58 17.04 7.46
C ILE A 162 -6.83 16.50 8.86
N ALA A 163 -6.37 17.23 9.87
CA ALA A 163 -6.71 16.87 11.25
C ALA A 163 -8.23 16.83 11.40
N GLY A 164 -8.73 15.81 12.10
CA GLY A 164 -10.15 15.56 12.28
C GLY A 164 -10.45 14.87 13.60
N THR A 165 -11.67 14.39 13.74
CA THR A 165 -12.15 13.66 14.90
C THR A 165 -12.84 12.38 14.46
N CYS A 166 -12.69 11.32 15.24
CA CYS A 166 -13.44 10.08 15.03
C CYS A 166 -14.93 10.32 15.35
N ASP A 167 -15.82 10.03 14.41
CA ASP A 167 -17.27 10.20 14.61
C ASP A 167 -17.84 9.26 15.70
N HIS A 168 -17.16 8.14 15.97
CA HIS A 168 -17.62 7.17 16.96
C HIS A 168 -17.21 7.50 18.40
N CYS A 169 -15.95 7.87 18.63
CA CYS A 169 -15.41 8.08 19.98
C CYS A 169 -14.90 9.49 20.27
N GLY A 170 -14.97 10.41 19.30
CA GLY A 170 -14.50 11.79 19.44
C GLY A 170 -12.97 11.98 19.47
N GLN A 171 -12.19 10.89 19.44
CA GLN A 171 -10.73 10.96 19.44
C GLN A 171 -10.21 11.81 18.28
N GLN A 172 -9.29 12.74 18.57
CA GLN A 172 -8.60 13.52 17.55
C GLN A 172 -7.68 12.62 16.69
N ILE A 173 -7.80 12.77 15.38
CA ILE A 173 -6.98 12.11 14.36
C ILE A 173 -6.11 13.20 13.74
N PRO A 174 -4.80 13.23 13.99
CA PRO A 174 -3.93 14.26 13.41
C PRO A 174 -3.63 13.97 11.94
N ALA A 175 -3.22 15.01 11.20
CA ALA A 175 -2.82 14.88 9.79
C ALA A 175 -1.51 14.09 9.60
N ASP A 176 -0.63 14.12 10.60
CA ASP A 176 0.62 13.40 10.64
C ASP A 176 1.04 13.09 12.10
N TRP A 177 2.05 12.22 12.22
CA TRP A 177 2.75 11.92 13.47
C TRP A 177 4.25 12.09 13.30
N SER A 178 4.96 12.48 14.36
CA SER A 178 6.42 12.35 14.35
C SER A 178 6.82 10.88 14.51
N CYS A 179 7.69 10.39 13.63
CA CYS A 179 8.24 9.04 13.72
C CYS A 179 9.12 8.91 14.96
N GLY A 180 8.82 7.95 15.84
CA GLY A 180 9.60 7.70 17.06
C GLY A 180 11.04 7.21 16.83
N ARG A 181 11.41 6.86 15.59
CA ARG A 181 12.77 6.43 15.23
C ARG A 181 13.61 7.51 14.55
N CYS A 182 13.06 8.17 13.53
CA CYS A 182 13.82 9.14 12.72
C CYS A 182 13.33 10.59 12.85
N GLY A 183 12.30 10.86 13.65
CA GLY A 183 11.69 12.18 13.84
C GLY A 183 10.87 12.70 12.66
N GLN A 184 11.07 12.17 11.45
CA GLN A 184 10.35 12.56 10.24
C GLN A 184 8.83 12.35 10.35
N PRO A 185 8.01 13.15 9.65
CA PRO A 185 6.56 13.02 9.66
C PRO A 185 6.11 11.69 9.04
N VAL A 186 5.11 11.07 9.65
CA VAL A 186 4.37 9.91 9.17
C VAL A 186 2.97 10.38 8.82
N PRO A 187 2.64 10.52 7.53
CA PRO A 187 1.33 11.02 7.10
C PRO A 187 0.21 10.05 7.48
N THR A 188 -0.97 10.59 7.80
CA THR A 188 -2.21 9.82 7.97
C THR A 188 -3.11 9.86 6.73
N GLY A 189 -2.63 10.50 5.65
CA GLY A 189 -3.36 10.66 4.39
C GLY A 189 -3.05 9.59 3.36
N PRO A 190 -3.95 9.30 2.39
CA PRO A 190 -5.06 10.16 1.98
C PRO A 190 -6.23 10.29 2.97
N ALA A 191 -6.99 11.38 2.88
CA ALA A 191 -8.13 11.64 3.77
C ALA A 191 -9.11 10.44 3.83
N GLY A 192 -9.47 10.04 5.04
CA GLY A 192 -10.42 8.94 5.30
C GLY A 192 -9.84 7.53 5.22
N VAL A 193 -8.56 7.37 4.86
CA VAL A 193 -7.88 6.06 4.85
C VAL A 193 -7.45 5.63 6.25
N VAL A 194 -6.75 6.51 6.97
CA VAL A 194 -6.51 6.31 8.39
C VAL A 194 -7.76 6.74 9.13
N THR A 195 -8.40 5.76 9.77
CA THR A 195 -9.61 5.96 10.57
C THR A 195 -9.24 6.31 12.01
N CYS A 196 -9.95 5.79 13.01
CA CYS A 196 -9.66 6.11 14.40
C CYS A 196 -8.24 5.66 14.83
N VAL A 197 -7.65 6.43 15.75
CA VAL A 197 -6.34 6.17 16.35
C VAL A 197 -6.43 5.69 17.80
N ALA A 198 -7.61 5.81 18.43
CA ALA A 198 -7.82 5.35 19.80
C ALA A 198 -7.72 3.82 19.86
N PRO A 199 -6.93 3.26 20.79
CA PRO A 199 -6.95 1.84 21.09
C PRO A 199 -8.38 1.38 21.43
N GLY A 200 -8.83 0.28 20.84
CA GLY A 200 -10.14 -0.32 21.13
C GLY A 200 -11.35 0.34 20.45
N CYS A 201 -11.18 1.45 19.72
CA CYS A 201 -12.29 2.00 18.94
C CYS A 201 -12.68 1.04 17.80
N PRO A 202 -13.96 0.72 17.61
CA PRO A 202 -14.39 -0.18 16.53
C PRO A 202 -14.08 0.38 15.14
N GLU A 203 -13.98 1.70 15.00
CA GLU A 203 -13.60 2.36 13.75
C GLU A 203 -12.09 2.29 13.46
N ARG A 204 -11.28 1.67 14.34
CA ARG A 204 -9.85 1.46 14.08
C ARG A 204 -9.64 0.18 13.27
N PHE A 205 -9.56 0.29 11.94
CA PHE A 205 -9.40 -0.87 11.05
C PHE A 205 -7.94 -1.26 10.77
N TRP A 206 -6.99 -0.47 11.26
CA TRP A 206 -5.56 -0.64 11.00
C TRP A 206 -4.80 -0.91 12.31
N ARG A 207 -3.78 -1.76 12.21
CA ARG A 207 -2.90 -2.18 13.30
C ARG A 207 -1.65 -1.32 13.40
N ARG A 208 -0.99 -1.10 12.26
CA ARG A 208 0.27 -0.35 12.20
C ARG A 208 0.29 0.70 11.10
N LEU A 209 1.02 1.77 11.36
CA LEU A 209 1.36 2.85 10.43
C LEU A 209 2.87 2.85 10.22
N PHE A 210 3.35 2.74 8.98
CA PHE A 210 4.78 2.66 8.69
C PHE A 210 5.34 4.01 8.25
N CYS A 211 6.48 4.38 8.81
CA CYS A 211 7.21 5.58 8.44
C CYS A 211 7.81 5.43 7.03
N PRO A 212 7.47 6.32 6.07
CA PRO A 212 8.03 6.25 4.71
C PRO A 212 9.54 6.48 4.66
N HIS A 213 10.16 7.01 5.71
CA HIS A 213 11.58 7.34 5.73
C HIS A 213 12.49 6.25 6.31
N CYS A 214 12.00 5.45 7.26
CA CYS A 214 12.84 4.48 7.97
C CYS A 214 12.18 3.13 8.26
N ASP A 215 10.97 2.92 7.72
CA ASP A 215 10.18 1.68 7.85
C ASP A 215 9.76 1.34 9.29
N TRP A 216 9.96 2.26 10.25
CA TRP A 216 9.51 2.08 11.62
C TRP A 216 7.99 2.10 11.69
N ALA A 217 7.41 1.16 12.42
CA ALA A 217 5.97 0.99 12.51
C ALA A 217 5.43 1.47 13.87
N LYS A 218 4.49 2.41 13.83
CA LYS A 218 3.68 2.81 14.98
C LYS A 218 2.49 1.88 15.11
N SER A 219 2.25 1.36 16.31
CA SER A 219 1.01 0.65 16.69
C SER A 219 0.09 1.54 17.52
#